data_AF-D5RUE1-F1
#
_entry.id   AF-D5RUE1-F1
#
_cell.length_a   1.000
_cell.length_b   1.000
_cell.length_c   1.000
_cell.angle_alpha   90.00
_cell.angle_beta   90.00
_cell.angle_gamma   90.00
#
_symmetry.space_group_name_H-M   'P 1'
#
loop_
_entity.id
_entity.type
_entity.pdbx_description
1 polymer ?
#
loop_
_entity_poly.entity_id
_entity_poly.type
_entity_poly.pdbx_seq_one_letter_code
_entity_poly.pdbx_strand_id
1 'polypeptide(L)'
;PLLARLDRQAAARRPVWRLLFVPLAFLVRLAALLLAWAGGYLFALSYGNTGVIAVHQTLLLNAFLAVEGTRVLIRTLFMPGRPGLRPLPLGEEGARAWSFWLGLSALLIGATMMLLAPLLNANASPAAAASLRLVVMLAVLVLGILAVLRHRRAGRHWVEARRDRRGLRALGRAWTAFGHVWHLLAILYMVVLFLAWVANPREALGFMLLATLRSLAVVAAGAVLLRLARRWLAGGLTLPEAVTERLPLLERRLNRLIPAIQQALKVAVLVAVALGLFWAWRIFDLPGWLETETGRRSAGALVSAGLILLFGIAAHLALASWVEYRLNPNYGTVPTPRERTLLALFRNAATIALVVMVAMLALSELGVNIGPLLAGAGVVGLAIGFGAQKLVQDIITGVFIQLENAMNEGEVVSAGGVSGVVEKLTIRSASIRDATGTLHVIPFSSVSTVANMMKDFGFHMAEIGVAYRESIPEVKAAMQEAFERLQQTEHGPFIIGPLDMQGVVAFADSAVMVRARIKTQAGKHWATGRAYNEILKEVFDARGIEIPFPHVTLYLGEDKQGKAPPLRILDQTPRGQGGGTPGSGAALAPPAAPPG
;
A
#
# COMPACT_ATOMS: atom_id res chain seq x y z
N PRO A 1 42.82 -48.04 25.48
CA PRO A 1 41.61 -48.72 25.99
C PRO A 1 40.42 -47.79 26.34
N LEU A 2 40.60 -46.77 27.22
CA LEU A 2 39.50 -45.89 27.68
C LEU A 2 38.84 -45.07 26.54
N LEU A 3 39.64 -44.42 25.70
CA LEU A 3 39.14 -43.66 24.54
C LEU A 3 38.41 -44.52 23.49
N ALA A 4 38.67 -45.83 23.43
CA ALA A 4 37.98 -46.74 22.52
C ALA A 4 36.60 -47.16 23.08
N ARG A 5 36.45 -47.25 24.40
CA ARG A 5 35.16 -47.47 25.06
C ARG A 5 34.23 -46.27 24.90
N LEU A 6 34.77 -45.06 25.06
CA LEU A 6 34.04 -43.80 24.85
C LEU A 6 33.53 -43.66 23.40
N ASP A 7 34.32 -44.09 22.41
CA ASP A 7 33.93 -44.02 21.00
C ASP A 7 32.75 -44.93 20.66
N ARG A 8 32.76 -46.17 21.18
CA ARG A 8 31.64 -47.12 21.02
C ARG A 8 30.35 -46.61 21.68
N GLN A 9 30.47 -46.02 22.88
CA GLN A 9 29.31 -45.47 23.60
C GLN A 9 28.74 -44.22 22.93
N ALA A 10 29.59 -43.35 22.39
CA ALA A 10 29.16 -42.15 21.68
C ALA A 10 28.49 -42.47 20.32
N ALA A 11 28.99 -43.50 19.61
CA ALA A 11 28.39 -43.96 18.35
C ALA A 11 26.91 -44.36 18.49
N ALA A 12 26.53 -44.92 19.64
CA ALA A 12 25.16 -45.38 19.92
C ALA A 12 24.15 -44.27 20.31
N ARG A 13 24.59 -43.01 20.53
CA ARG A 13 23.71 -41.92 21.03
C ARG A 13 23.44 -40.83 19.98
N ARG A 14 22.35 -40.06 20.20
CA ARG A 14 21.95 -38.90 19.38
C ARG A 14 23.06 -37.84 19.32
N PRO A 15 23.22 -37.10 18.21
CA PRO A 15 24.36 -36.20 17.95
C PRO A 15 24.58 -35.11 19.00
N VAL A 16 23.52 -34.62 19.66
CA VAL A 16 23.64 -33.62 20.74
C VAL A 16 24.34 -34.19 21.98
N TRP A 17 24.09 -35.46 22.31
CA TRP A 17 24.73 -36.15 23.44
C TRP A 17 26.17 -36.56 23.15
N ARG A 18 26.56 -36.66 21.87
CA ARG A 18 27.96 -36.95 21.47
C ARG A 18 28.91 -35.81 21.85
N LEU A 19 28.43 -34.57 21.87
CA LEU A 19 29.22 -33.39 22.25
C LEU A 19 29.66 -33.42 23.73
N LEU A 20 28.93 -34.11 24.61
CA LEU A 20 29.29 -34.26 26.02
C LEU A 20 30.47 -35.21 26.26
N PHE A 21 30.75 -36.13 25.34
CA PHE A 21 31.87 -37.07 25.46
C PHE A 21 33.20 -36.49 24.93
N VAL A 22 33.15 -35.40 24.18
CA VAL A 22 34.33 -34.66 23.69
C VAL A 22 35.18 -34.07 24.83
N PRO A 23 34.63 -33.34 25.82
CA PRO A 23 35.42 -32.84 26.95
C PRO A 23 36.00 -33.98 27.81
N LEU A 24 35.29 -35.11 27.94
CA LEU A 24 35.83 -36.26 28.65
C LEU A 24 37.04 -36.87 27.93
N ALA A 25 36.99 -36.98 26.60
CA ALA A 25 38.13 -37.43 25.79
C ALA A 25 39.33 -36.45 25.85
N PHE A 26 39.06 -35.15 25.96
CA PHE A 26 40.08 -34.13 26.22
C PHE A 26 40.75 -34.32 27.56
N LEU A 27 39.97 -34.47 28.65
CA LEU A 27 40.48 -34.67 30.01
C LEU A 27 41.39 -35.89 30.12
N VAL A 28 41.02 -37.02 29.48
CA VAL A 28 41.86 -38.23 29.47
C VAL A 28 43.22 -37.98 28.81
N ARG A 29 43.26 -37.22 27.71
CA ARG A 29 44.52 -36.88 27.02
C ARG A 29 45.32 -35.83 27.77
N LEU A 30 44.64 -34.86 28.37
CA LEU A 30 45.27 -33.84 29.21
C LEU A 30 45.90 -34.48 30.46
N ALA A 31 45.23 -35.43 31.11
CA ALA A 31 45.78 -36.15 32.25
C ALA A 31 47.06 -36.91 31.88
N ALA A 32 47.09 -37.60 30.73
CA ALA A 32 48.31 -38.27 30.24
C ALA A 32 49.46 -37.28 29.99
N LEU A 33 49.15 -36.10 29.43
CA LEU A 33 50.13 -35.03 29.24
C LEU A 33 50.66 -34.48 30.58
N LEU A 34 49.77 -34.19 31.53
CA LEU A 34 50.15 -33.67 32.84
C LEU A 34 50.98 -34.68 33.63
N LEU A 35 50.69 -35.97 33.54
CA LEU A 35 51.51 -37.03 34.13
C LEU A 35 52.91 -37.08 33.50
N ALA A 36 53.01 -36.99 32.18
CA ALA A 36 54.30 -36.95 31.49
C ALA A 36 55.11 -35.70 31.86
N TRP A 37 54.45 -34.54 31.94
CA TRP A 37 55.07 -33.28 32.36
C TRP A 37 55.52 -33.33 33.83
N ALA A 38 54.68 -33.84 34.74
CA ALA A 38 55.02 -34.01 36.16
C ALA A 38 56.21 -34.97 36.35
N GLY A 39 56.25 -36.08 35.59
CA GLY A 39 57.40 -36.98 35.57
C GLY A 39 58.68 -36.29 35.09
N GLY A 40 58.60 -35.50 34.01
CA GLY A 40 59.72 -34.69 33.52
C GLY A 40 60.17 -33.61 34.50
N TYR A 41 59.24 -32.99 35.23
CA TYR A 41 59.52 -31.99 36.26
C TYR A 41 60.25 -32.60 37.45
N LEU A 42 59.78 -33.76 37.95
CA LEU A 42 60.45 -34.52 39.01
C LEU A 42 61.86 -34.96 38.60
N PHE A 43 62.02 -35.42 37.35
CA PHE A 43 63.33 -35.78 36.81
C PHE A 43 64.28 -34.57 36.78
N ALA A 44 63.79 -33.41 36.32
CA ALA A 44 64.58 -32.18 36.28
C ALA A 44 65.04 -31.71 37.68
N LEU A 45 64.18 -31.88 38.70
CA LEU A 45 64.54 -31.60 40.11
C LEU A 45 65.65 -32.52 40.63
N SER A 46 65.65 -33.80 40.25
CA SER A 46 66.62 -34.79 40.74
C SER A 46 68.04 -34.64 40.17
N TYR A 47 68.17 -34.01 39.01
CA TYR A 47 69.46 -33.83 38.29
C TYR A 47 69.96 -32.37 38.32
N GLY A 48 69.23 -31.45 38.95
CA GLY A 48 69.65 -30.05 39.11
C GLY A 48 70.61 -29.89 40.29
N ASN A 49 71.73 -29.20 40.08
CA ASN A 49 72.62 -28.83 41.19
C ASN A 49 71.86 -27.84 42.08
N THR A 50 71.73 -28.15 43.37
CA THR A 50 71.05 -27.34 44.43
C THR A 50 69.53 -27.15 44.35
N GLY A 51 68.77 -28.09 43.78
CA GLY A 51 67.29 -28.08 43.86
C GLY A 51 66.60 -26.94 43.09
N VAL A 52 67.36 -26.16 42.32
CA VAL A 52 66.86 -25.14 41.39
C VAL A 52 66.91 -25.72 39.99
N ILE A 53 65.78 -25.69 39.28
CA ILE A 53 65.68 -26.19 37.90
C ILE A 53 66.46 -25.26 36.97
N ALA A 54 67.39 -25.81 36.19
CA ALA A 54 68.19 -25.02 35.26
C ALA A 54 67.30 -24.35 34.20
N VAL A 55 67.68 -23.14 33.74
CA VAL A 55 66.91 -22.36 32.75
C VAL A 55 66.57 -23.19 31.51
N HIS A 56 67.49 -24.03 31.02
CA HIS A 56 67.27 -24.90 29.87
C HIS A 56 66.23 -26.01 30.11
N GLN A 57 66.21 -26.57 31.32
CA GLN A 57 65.22 -27.59 31.73
C GLN A 57 63.83 -26.97 31.86
N THR A 58 63.73 -25.76 32.41
CA THR A 58 62.49 -25.00 32.50
C THR A 58 61.95 -24.64 31.10
N LEU A 59 62.82 -24.19 30.19
CA LEU A 59 62.43 -23.93 28.79
C LEU A 59 61.92 -25.19 28.08
N LEU A 60 62.57 -26.34 28.29
CA LEU A 60 62.15 -27.62 27.73
C LEU A 60 60.78 -28.07 28.27
N LEU A 61 60.57 -28.00 29.59
CA LEU A 61 59.31 -28.39 30.23
C LEU A 61 58.15 -27.48 29.80
N ASN A 62 58.40 -26.17 29.71
CA ASN A 62 57.41 -25.20 29.22
C ASN A 62 57.09 -25.41 27.75
N ALA A 63 58.11 -25.64 26.91
CA ALA A 63 57.92 -25.93 25.49
C ALA A 63 57.17 -27.26 25.29
N PHE A 64 57.51 -28.30 26.03
CA PHE A 64 56.83 -29.60 25.99
C PHE A 64 55.35 -29.46 26.36
N LEU A 65 55.05 -28.81 27.49
CA LEU A 65 53.67 -28.64 27.96
C LEU A 65 52.84 -27.83 26.95
N ALA A 66 53.39 -26.73 26.43
CA ALA A 66 52.68 -25.89 25.48
C ALA A 66 52.48 -26.57 24.11
N VAL A 67 53.51 -27.21 23.56
CA VAL A 67 53.45 -27.90 22.27
C VAL A 67 52.52 -29.11 22.34
N GLU A 68 52.74 -30.03 23.28
CA GLU A 68 51.92 -31.22 23.39
C GLU A 68 50.50 -30.88 23.87
N GLY A 69 50.32 -29.85 24.70
CA GLY A 69 49.00 -29.31 25.05
C GLY A 69 48.25 -28.84 23.81
N THR A 70 48.91 -28.08 22.94
CA THR A 70 48.33 -27.62 21.67
C THR A 70 48.02 -28.81 20.74
N ARG A 71 48.89 -29.81 20.65
CA ARG A 71 48.65 -31.03 19.86
C ARG A 71 47.52 -31.89 20.42
N VAL A 72 47.37 -31.98 21.74
CA VAL A 72 46.25 -32.65 22.41
C VAL A 72 44.94 -31.94 22.05
N LEU A 73 44.92 -30.61 22.07
CA LEU A 73 43.76 -29.82 21.66
C LEU A 73 43.40 -30.08 20.19
N ILE A 74 44.37 -29.99 19.27
CA ILE A 74 44.18 -30.27 17.83
C ILE A 74 43.64 -31.69 17.63
N ARG A 75 44.26 -32.71 18.24
CA ARG A 75 43.81 -34.10 18.13
C ARG A 75 42.41 -34.31 18.70
N THR A 76 41.99 -33.51 19.67
CA THR A 76 40.65 -33.59 20.29
C THR A 76 39.61 -32.90 19.41
N LEU A 77 39.98 -31.80 18.75
CA LEU A 77 39.12 -31.11 17.79
C LEU A 77 38.83 -31.98 16.56
N PHE A 78 39.84 -32.68 16.03
CA PHE A 78 39.69 -33.47 14.80
C PHE A 78 39.38 -34.96 15.05
N MET A 79 39.73 -35.52 16.21
CA MET A 79 39.52 -36.94 16.59
C MET A 79 39.82 -37.94 15.47
N PRO A 80 41.09 -38.06 15.03
CA PRO A 80 41.48 -39.01 14.00
C PRO A 80 41.22 -40.46 14.44
N GLY A 81 40.62 -41.27 13.56
CA GLY A 81 40.36 -42.69 13.80
C GLY A 81 39.21 -43.02 14.75
N ARG A 82 38.40 -42.03 15.17
CA ARG A 82 37.25 -42.21 16.07
C ARG A 82 36.02 -41.44 15.57
N PRO A 83 35.20 -42.04 14.67
CA PRO A 83 34.08 -41.34 14.04
C PRO A 83 32.93 -41.05 15.02
N GLY A 84 32.77 -41.83 16.11
CA GLY A 84 31.70 -41.66 17.09
C GLY A 84 31.84 -40.42 17.96
N LEU A 85 33.07 -39.98 18.21
CA LEU A 85 33.41 -38.81 19.04
C LEU A 85 33.76 -37.54 18.26
N ARG A 86 33.61 -37.54 16.92
CA ARG A 86 34.05 -36.43 16.08
C ARG A 86 33.10 -35.21 16.18
N PRO A 87 33.57 -34.04 16.65
CA PRO A 87 32.72 -32.85 16.76
C PRO A 87 32.52 -32.13 15.41
N LEU A 88 33.48 -32.26 14.50
CA LEU A 88 33.45 -31.63 13.17
C LEU A 88 32.96 -32.60 12.09
N PRO A 89 32.09 -32.18 11.16
CA PRO A 89 31.58 -33.00 10.07
C PRO A 89 32.63 -33.12 8.94
N LEU A 90 33.74 -33.79 9.24
CA LEU A 90 34.85 -34.06 8.32
C LEU A 90 34.94 -35.56 8.03
N GLY A 91 35.36 -35.93 6.82
CA GLY A 91 35.73 -37.30 6.47
C GLY A 91 36.94 -37.78 7.28
N GLU A 92 37.12 -39.10 7.41
CA GLU A 92 38.20 -39.66 8.22
C GLU A 92 39.60 -39.31 7.70
N GLU A 93 39.77 -39.31 6.37
CA GLU A 93 41.01 -38.88 5.71
C GLU A 93 41.33 -37.42 6.03
N GLY A 94 40.32 -36.54 5.93
CA GLY A 94 40.47 -35.12 6.26
C GLY A 94 40.82 -34.89 7.73
N ALA A 95 40.16 -35.60 8.65
CA ALA A 95 40.43 -35.49 10.09
C ALA A 95 41.86 -35.93 10.45
N ARG A 96 42.37 -37.02 9.86
CA ARG A 96 43.75 -37.47 10.04
C ARG A 96 44.75 -36.48 9.45
N ALA A 97 44.53 -36.05 8.22
CA ALA A 97 45.45 -35.16 7.53
C ALA A 97 45.55 -33.79 8.21
N TRP A 98 44.43 -33.14 8.53
CA TRP A 98 44.45 -31.85 9.22
C TRP A 98 45.01 -31.95 10.63
N SER A 99 44.71 -33.03 11.38
CA SER A 99 45.31 -33.26 12.69
C SER A 99 46.83 -33.47 12.63
N PHE A 100 47.33 -34.08 11.55
CA PHE A 100 48.76 -34.26 11.33
C PHE A 100 49.44 -32.93 10.99
N TRP A 101 48.96 -32.23 9.95
CA TRP A 101 49.57 -30.98 9.48
C TRP A 101 49.55 -29.88 10.54
N LEU A 102 48.40 -29.63 11.18
CA LEU A 102 48.32 -28.64 12.26
C LEU A 102 49.16 -29.04 13.48
N GLY A 103 49.23 -30.35 13.77
CA GLY A 103 50.06 -30.87 14.85
C GLY A 103 51.56 -30.73 14.58
N LEU A 104 51.98 -30.89 13.32
CA LEU A 104 53.37 -30.66 12.88
C LEU A 104 53.71 -29.17 12.93
N SER A 105 52.81 -28.30 12.45
CA SER A 105 52.99 -26.85 12.55
C SER A 105 53.12 -26.38 14.01
N ALA A 106 52.25 -26.86 14.90
CA ALA A 106 52.31 -26.53 16.33
C ALA A 106 53.63 -26.98 16.98
N LEU A 107 54.15 -28.15 16.59
CA LEU A 107 55.45 -28.64 17.04
C LEU A 107 56.60 -27.74 16.55
N LEU A 108 56.65 -27.45 15.25
CA LEU A 108 57.71 -26.63 14.66
C LEU A 108 57.72 -25.21 15.25
N ILE A 109 56.55 -24.58 15.35
CA ILE A 109 56.41 -23.23 15.92
C ILE A 109 56.79 -23.25 17.40
N GLY A 110 56.18 -24.11 18.21
CA GLY A 110 56.36 -24.07 19.66
C GLY A 110 57.77 -24.49 20.09
N ALA A 111 58.34 -25.54 19.47
CA ALA A 111 59.72 -25.94 19.75
C ALA A 111 60.72 -24.83 19.36
N THR A 112 60.46 -24.13 18.25
CA THR A 112 61.34 -23.03 17.83
C THR A 112 61.20 -21.79 18.71
N MET A 113 59.98 -21.37 19.02
CA MET A 113 59.74 -20.14 19.78
C MET A 113 60.11 -20.27 21.27
N MET A 114 59.85 -21.44 21.87
CA MET A 114 59.96 -21.62 23.32
C MET A 114 61.25 -22.32 23.75
N LEU A 115 61.89 -23.10 22.87
CA LEU A 115 63.12 -23.82 23.19
C LEU A 115 64.29 -23.37 22.32
N LEU A 116 64.27 -23.62 21.01
CA LEU A 116 65.44 -23.44 20.15
C LEU A 116 65.87 -21.99 20.02
N ALA A 117 64.94 -21.05 19.80
CA ALA A 117 65.28 -19.64 19.63
C ALA A 117 65.79 -18.98 20.91
N PRO A 118 65.18 -19.18 22.11
CA PRO A 118 65.77 -18.71 23.36
C PRO A 118 67.15 -19.30 23.64
N LEU A 119 67.37 -20.60 23.36
CA LEU A 119 68.68 -21.24 23.50
C LEU A 119 69.73 -20.63 22.57
N LEU A 120 69.40 -20.42 21.30
CA LEU A 120 70.28 -19.76 20.33
C LEU A 120 70.55 -18.30 20.68
N ASN A 121 69.54 -17.59 21.21
CA ASN A 121 69.70 -16.21 21.65
C ASN A 121 70.66 -16.12 22.86
N ALA A 122 70.61 -17.10 23.76
CA ALA A 122 71.45 -17.14 24.96
C ALA A 122 72.89 -17.63 24.67
N ASN A 123 73.08 -18.54 23.70
CA ASN A 123 74.37 -19.21 23.47
C ASN A 123 75.10 -18.78 22.18
N ALA A 124 74.42 -18.12 21.24
CA ALA A 124 75.01 -17.74 19.95
C ALA A 124 74.81 -16.25 19.65
N SER A 125 73.67 -15.86 19.10
CA SER A 125 73.34 -14.45 18.85
C SER A 125 71.85 -14.21 18.66
N PRO A 126 71.34 -12.99 18.94
CA PRO A 126 69.96 -12.62 18.65
C PRO A 126 69.60 -12.72 17.17
N ALA A 127 70.57 -12.44 16.27
CA ALA A 127 70.39 -12.55 14.83
C ALA A 127 70.19 -14.02 14.40
N ALA A 128 70.96 -14.96 14.94
CA ALA A 128 70.80 -16.39 14.65
C ALA A 128 69.41 -16.91 15.11
N ALA A 129 68.95 -16.48 16.29
CA ALA A 129 67.61 -16.80 16.77
C ALA A 129 66.50 -16.21 15.88
N ALA A 130 66.66 -14.98 15.40
CA ALA A 130 65.72 -14.35 14.47
C ALA A 130 65.66 -15.08 13.12
N SER A 131 66.82 -15.43 12.55
CA SER A 131 66.91 -16.21 11.30
C SER A 131 66.24 -17.57 11.43
N LEU A 132 66.46 -18.30 12.54
CA LEU A 132 65.79 -19.58 12.77
C LEU A 132 64.27 -19.42 12.83
N ARG A 133 63.77 -18.41 13.55
CA ARG A 133 62.34 -18.12 13.65
C ARG A 133 61.71 -17.86 12.27
N LEU A 134 62.39 -17.10 11.42
CA LEU A 134 61.93 -16.80 10.06
C LEU A 134 61.92 -18.06 9.19
N VAL A 135 63.01 -18.83 9.18
CA VAL A 135 63.12 -20.07 8.38
C VAL A 135 62.03 -21.07 8.78
N VAL A 136 61.81 -21.26 10.07
CA VAL A 136 60.77 -22.18 10.56
C VAL A 136 59.38 -21.68 10.20
N MET A 137 59.09 -20.39 10.35
CA MET A 137 57.78 -19.85 9.96
C MET A 137 57.54 -19.91 8.45
N LEU A 138 58.58 -19.72 7.63
CA LEU A 138 58.50 -19.92 6.19
C LEU A 138 58.23 -21.39 5.85
N ALA A 139 58.91 -22.32 6.51
CA ALA A 139 58.66 -23.75 6.35
C ALA A 139 57.22 -24.11 6.74
N VAL A 140 56.70 -23.55 7.85
CA VAL A 140 55.30 -23.74 8.26
C VAL A 140 54.31 -23.18 7.24
N LEU A 141 54.58 -22.01 6.65
CA LEU A 141 53.78 -21.44 5.56
C LEU A 141 53.74 -22.39 4.36
N VAL A 142 54.90 -22.88 3.91
CA VAL A 142 55.01 -23.81 2.76
C VAL A 142 54.27 -25.11 3.05
N LEU A 143 54.47 -25.72 4.23
CA LEU A 143 53.77 -26.94 4.65
C LEU A 143 52.25 -26.71 4.71
N GLY A 144 51.81 -25.55 5.21
CA GLY A 144 50.41 -25.17 5.21
C GLY A 144 49.82 -25.05 3.80
N ILE A 145 50.53 -24.38 2.88
CA ILE A 145 50.08 -24.22 1.48
C ILE A 145 49.96 -25.59 0.81
N LEU A 146 50.95 -26.47 0.99
CA LEU A 146 50.91 -27.84 0.47
C LEU A 146 49.74 -28.64 1.06
N ALA A 147 49.47 -28.51 2.36
CA ALA A 147 48.33 -29.15 3.01
C ALA A 147 46.99 -28.69 2.43
N VAL A 148 46.82 -27.37 2.18
CA VAL A 148 45.63 -26.78 1.54
C VAL A 148 45.48 -27.29 0.10
N LEU A 149 46.55 -27.26 -0.70
CA LEU A 149 46.53 -27.71 -2.10
C LEU A 149 46.20 -29.20 -2.23
N ARG A 150 46.72 -30.03 -1.33
CA ARG A 150 46.44 -31.48 -1.29
C ARG A 150 44.96 -31.77 -1.01
N HIS A 151 44.28 -30.91 -0.26
CA HIS A 151 42.86 -31.07 0.09
C HIS A 151 41.90 -30.17 -0.70
N ARG A 152 42.37 -29.51 -1.78
CA ARG A 152 41.59 -28.54 -2.58
C ARG A 152 40.21 -29.02 -3.02
N ARG A 153 40.07 -30.32 -3.31
CA ARG A 153 38.82 -30.95 -3.79
C ARG A 153 37.82 -31.25 -2.67
N ALA A 154 38.28 -31.47 -1.44
CA ALA A 154 37.41 -31.80 -0.31
C ALA A 154 36.49 -30.63 0.09
N GLY A 155 37.01 -29.39 0.03
CA GLY A 155 36.20 -28.19 0.30
C GLY A 155 35.09 -27.95 -0.72
N ARG A 156 35.34 -28.27 -2.00
CA ARG A 156 34.36 -28.12 -3.09
C ARG A 156 33.14 -29.01 -2.87
N HIS A 157 33.34 -30.29 -2.59
CA HIS A 157 32.24 -31.24 -2.35
C HIS A 157 31.42 -30.92 -1.08
N TRP A 158 32.06 -30.37 -0.04
CA TRP A 158 31.35 -29.95 1.17
C TRP A 158 30.41 -28.76 0.94
N VAL A 159 30.82 -27.82 0.08
CA VAL A 159 30.00 -26.67 -0.31
C VAL A 159 28.87 -27.09 -1.24
N GLU A 160 29.14 -27.98 -2.20
CA GLU A 160 28.15 -28.52 -3.14
C GLU A 160 27.05 -29.33 -2.44
N ALA A 161 27.38 -30.17 -1.45
CA ALA A 161 26.40 -30.96 -0.68
C ALA A 161 25.44 -30.12 0.20
N ARG A 162 25.73 -28.84 0.44
CA ARG A 162 24.89 -27.92 1.22
C ARG A 162 23.92 -27.10 0.37
N ARG A 163 23.97 -27.25 -0.96
CA ARG A 163 23.20 -26.51 -1.97
C ARG A 163 21.69 -26.79 -1.91
N ASP A 164 21.29 -28.02 -1.60
CA ASP A 164 19.89 -28.47 -1.78
C ASP A 164 18.88 -27.90 -0.77
N ARG A 165 19.30 -27.06 0.19
CA ARG A 165 18.43 -26.61 1.29
C ARG A 165 18.10 -25.12 1.32
N ARG A 166 18.61 -24.28 0.40
CA ARG A 166 18.41 -22.81 0.49
C ARG A 166 18.12 -22.15 -0.87
N GLY A 167 16.83 -21.91 -1.13
CA GLY A 167 16.28 -21.37 -2.38
C GLY A 167 16.59 -19.92 -2.77
N LEU A 168 17.82 -19.42 -2.62
CA LEU A 168 18.23 -18.17 -3.30
C LEU A 168 19.21 -18.48 -4.44
N ARG A 169 18.73 -18.33 -5.68
CA ARG A 169 19.51 -18.55 -6.92
C ARG A 169 20.78 -17.68 -7.01
N ALA A 170 20.77 -16.47 -6.45
CA ALA A 170 21.93 -15.56 -6.45
C ALA A 170 23.02 -15.95 -5.43
N LEU A 171 22.63 -16.25 -4.19
CA LEU A 171 23.57 -16.70 -3.16
C LEU A 171 24.13 -18.08 -3.51
N GLY A 172 23.34 -18.97 -4.13
CA GLY A 172 23.83 -20.26 -4.63
C GLY A 172 25.02 -20.11 -5.57
N ARG A 173 25.01 -19.10 -6.46
CA ARG A 173 26.12 -18.79 -7.37
C ARG A 173 27.37 -18.29 -6.63
N ALA A 174 27.21 -17.42 -5.64
CA ALA A 174 28.31 -16.94 -4.81
C ALA A 174 28.95 -18.08 -3.98
N TRP A 175 28.13 -18.97 -3.42
CA TRP A 175 28.62 -20.15 -2.69
C TRP A 175 29.34 -21.13 -3.62
N THR A 176 28.87 -21.34 -4.85
CA THR A 176 29.60 -22.18 -5.82
C THR A 176 30.93 -21.54 -6.24
N ALA A 177 30.97 -20.22 -6.47
CA ALA A 177 32.22 -19.52 -6.75
C ALA A 177 33.20 -19.64 -5.57
N PHE A 178 32.72 -19.48 -4.33
CA PHE A 178 33.52 -19.69 -3.12
C PHE A 178 34.07 -21.12 -3.04
N GLY A 179 33.27 -22.14 -3.34
CA GLY A 179 33.73 -23.54 -3.39
C GLY A 179 34.83 -23.80 -4.44
N HIS A 180 34.96 -22.96 -5.46
CA HIS A 180 36.07 -23.05 -6.43
C HIS A 180 37.29 -22.27 -5.95
N VAL A 181 37.12 -21.15 -5.24
CA VAL A 181 38.18 -20.21 -4.88
C VAL A 181 38.67 -20.36 -3.42
N TRP A 182 38.04 -21.21 -2.60
CA TRP A 182 38.34 -21.32 -1.16
C TRP A 182 39.82 -21.60 -0.86
N HIS A 183 40.48 -22.40 -1.71
CA HIS A 183 41.88 -22.75 -1.53
C HIS A 183 42.79 -21.54 -1.77
N LEU A 184 42.46 -20.68 -2.75
CA LEU A 184 43.16 -19.42 -2.99
C LEU A 184 42.97 -18.45 -1.82
N LEU A 185 41.75 -18.36 -1.27
CA LEU A 185 41.47 -17.53 -0.08
C LEU A 185 42.21 -18.03 1.17
N ALA A 186 42.29 -19.34 1.38
CA ALA A 186 43.02 -19.93 2.49
C ALA A 186 44.54 -19.73 2.36
N ILE A 187 45.09 -19.86 1.15
CA ILE A 187 46.50 -19.56 0.86
C ILE A 187 46.78 -18.09 1.09
N LEU A 188 45.95 -17.20 0.53
CA LEU A 188 46.07 -15.76 0.70
C LEU A 188 46.05 -15.37 2.18
N TYR A 189 45.10 -15.91 2.95
CA TYR A 189 45.04 -15.71 4.40
C TYR A 189 46.33 -16.14 5.10
N MET A 190 46.89 -17.29 4.74
CA MET A 190 48.09 -17.81 5.39
C MET A 190 49.35 -17.02 5.00
N VAL A 191 49.42 -16.52 3.77
CA VAL A 191 50.48 -15.58 3.33
C VAL A 191 50.35 -14.25 4.09
N VAL A 192 49.14 -13.70 4.21
CA VAL A 192 48.89 -12.48 4.98
C VAL A 192 49.23 -12.68 6.46
N LEU A 193 48.90 -13.83 7.04
CA LEU A 193 49.26 -14.23 8.40
C LEU A 193 50.78 -14.25 8.59
N PHE A 194 51.51 -14.85 7.64
CA PHE A 194 52.97 -14.85 7.67
C PHE A 194 53.55 -13.45 7.57
N LEU A 195 53.10 -12.63 6.61
CA LEU A 195 53.59 -11.26 6.45
C LEU A 195 53.27 -10.39 7.67
N ALA A 196 52.06 -10.51 8.23
CA ALA A 196 51.69 -9.81 9.46
C ALA A 196 52.55 -10.25 10.65
N TRP A 197 52.85 -11.55 10.75
CA TRP A 197 53.76 -12.06 11.78
C TRP A 197 55.19 -11.57 11.57
N VAL A 198 55.70 -11.50 10.34
CA VAL A 198 57.03 -10.94 10.05
C VAL A 198 57.09 -9.46 10.44
N ALA A 199 56.03 -8.69 10.15
CA ALA A 199 55.96 -7.28 10.52
C ALA A 199 55.88 -7.07 12.04
N ASN A 200 55.08 -7.87 12.74
CA ASN A 200 54.87 -7.76 14.19
C ASN A 200 54.81 -9.14 14.88
N PRO A 201 55.96 -9.80 15.14
CA PRO A 201 56.01 -11.18 15.62
C PRO A 201 55.34 -11.43 16.97
N ARG A 202 55.24 -10.38 17.80
CA ARG A 202 54.68 -10.45 19.16
C ARG A 202 53.15 -10.32 19.18
N GLU A 203 52.59 -9.41 18.36
CA GLU A 203 51.16 -9.06 18.42
C GLU A 203 50.30 -9.73 17.33
N ALA A 204 50.88 -10.01 16.16
CA ALA A 204 50.12 -10.44 14.99
C ALA A 204 49.36 -11.77 15.23
N LEU A 205 49.99 -12.74 15.90
CA LEU A 205 49.33 -14.02 16.21
C LEU A 205 48.15 -13.85 17.16
N GLY A 206 48.32 -13.04 18.21
CA GLY A 206 47.25 -12.76 19.17
C GLY A 206 46.09 -12.01 18.53
N PHE A 207 46.40 -10.99 17.72
CA PHE A 207 45.40 -10.24 16.96
C PHE A 207 44.63 -11.13 15.99
N MET A 208 45.31 -11.91 15.16
CA MET A 208 44.67 -12.75 14.14
C MET A 208 43.85 -13.89 14.75
N LEU A 209 44.31 -14.48 15.85
CA LEU A 209 43.54 -15.47 16.60
C LEU A 209 42.24 -14.85 17.14
N LEU A 210 42.32 -13.69 17.78
CA LEU A 210 41.15 -13.01 18.33
C LEU A 210 40.20 -12.52 17.23
N ALA A 211 40.71 -11.96 16.14
CA ALA A 211 39.94 -11.52 14.98
C ALA A 211 39.21 -12.70 14.31
N THR A 212 39.87 -13.86 14.19
CA THR A 212 39.27 -15.08 13.64
C THR A 212 38.20 -15.64 14.59
N LEU A 213 38.45 -15.64 15.90
CA LEU A 213 37.48 -16.08 16.90
C LEU A 213 36.24 -15.19 16.92
N ARG A 214 36.42 -13.85 16.88
CA ARG A 214 35.34 -12.86 16.74
C ARG A 214 34.57 -13.06 15.44
N SER A 215 35.26 -13.31 14.33
CA SER A 215 34.64 -13.59 13.03
C SER A 215 33.75 -14.83 13.08
N LEU A 216 34.23 -15.91 13.71
CA LEU A 216 33.45 -17.12 13.92
C LEU A 216 32.24 -16.87 14.82
N ALA A 217 32.41 -16.09 15.89
CA ALA A 217 31.33 -15.73 16.81
C ALA A 217 30.24 -14.90 16.13
N VAL A 218 30.61 -13.88 15.34
CA VAL A 218 29.68 -13.04 14.57
C VAL A 218 28.89 -13.88 13.56
N VAL A 219 29.56 -14.76 12.81
CA VAL A 219 28.90 -15.65 11.84
C VAL A 219 27.98 -16.66 12.55
N ALA A 220 28.41 -17.21 13.68
CA ALA A 220 27.59 -18.13 14.48
C ALA A 220 26.35 -17.44 15.06
N ALA A 221 26.50 -16.24 15.61
CA ALA A 221 25.40 -15.42 16.12
C ALA A 221 24.39 -15.10 15.01
N GLY A 222 24.86 -14.65 13.83
CA GLY A 222 23.99 -14.43 12.67
C GLY A 222 23.25 -15.69 12.22
N ALA A 223 23.91 -16.86 12.22
CA ALA A 223 23.28 -18.13 11.89
C ALA A 223 22.22 -18.56 12.92
N VAL A 224 22.45 -18.30 14.22
CA VAL A 224 21.49 -18.57 15.30
C VAL A 224 20.29 -17.64 15.18
N LEU A 225 20.50 -16.33 15.00
CA LEU A 225 19.44 -15.35 14.81
C LEU A 225 18.52 -15.73 13.65
N LEU A 226 19.09 -16.13 12.50
CA LEU A 226 18.28 -16.57 11.36
C LEU A 226 17.51 -17.86 11.62
N ARG A 227 18.05 -18.80 12.42
CA ARG A 227 17.32 -20.01 12.81
C ARG A 227 16.19 -19.69 13.77
N LEU A 228 16.44 -18.83 14.76
CA LEU A 228 15.44 -18.41 15.73
C LEU A 228 14.30 -17.67 15.04
N ALA A 229 14.63 -16.70 14.18
CA ALA A 229 13.63 -15.95 13.45
C ALA A 229 12.79 -16.83 12.53
N ARG A 230 13.41 -17.76 11.79
CA ARG A 230 12.66 -18.75 10.99
C ARG A 230 11.72 -19.58 11.85
N ARG A 231 12.12 -19.96 13.06
CA ARG A 231 11.29 -20.74 13.97
C ARG A 231 10.10 -19.91 14.48
N TRP A 232 10.31 -18.65 14.84
CA TRP A 232 9.27 -17.74 15.30
C TRP A 232 8.26 -17.41 14.18
N LEU A 233 8.75 -17.15 12.97
CA LEU A 233 7.92 -16.82 11.81
C LEU A 233 7.33 -18.05 11.08
N ALA A 234 7.68 -19.28 11.47
CA ALA A 234 7.17 -20.50 10.84
C ALA A 234 5.74 -20.87 11.27
N GLY A 235 5.30 -20.41 12.45
CA GLY A 235 3.96 -20.69 12.96
C GLY A 235 2.84 -19.91 12.28
N GLY A 236 3.16 -18.92 11.44
CA GLY A 236 2.17 -17.95 10.98
C GLY A 236 1.69 -17.04 12.12
N LEU A 237 0.96 -16.00 11.79
CA LEU A 237 0.20 -15.21 12.77
C LEU A 237 -1.24 -15.70 12.75
N THR A 238 -1.61 -16.52 13.73
CA THR A 238 -2.99 -16.97 13.94
C THR A 238 -3.73 -15.92 14.77
N LEU A 239 -4.81 -15.36 14.23
CA LEU A 239 -5.63 -14.38 14.94
C LEU A 239 -6.68 -15.09 15.82
N PRO A 240 -7.12 -14.50 16.94
CA PRO A 240 -8.22 -15.04 17.75
C PRO A 240 -9.50 -15.19 16.91
N GLU A 241 -10.29 -16.24 17.17
CA GLU A 241 -11.51 -16.57 16.39
C GLU A 241 -12.45 -15.37 16.21
N ALA A 242 -12.65 -14.56 17.26
CA ALA A 242 -13.47 -13.35 17.22
C ALA A 242 -12.99 -12.28 16.21
N VAL A 243 -11.69 -12.23 15.89
CA VAL A 243 -11.11 -11.31 14.89
C VAL A 243 -11.16 -11.95 13.50
N THR A 244 -10.90 -13.25 13.40
CA THR A 244 -10.93 -14.01 12.14
C THR A 244 -12.33 -14.07 11.54
N GLU A 245 -13.38 -14.18 12.34
CA GLU A 245 -14.77 -14.11 11.87
C GLU A 245 -15.13 -12.73 11.30
N ARG A 246 -14.62 -11.65 11.92
CA ARG A 246 -14.86 -10.27 11.47
C ARG A 246 -14.04 -9.89 10.25
N LEU A 247 -12.81 -10.41 10.14
CA LEU A 247 -11.79 -10.03 9.14
C LEU A 247 -11.05 -11.27 8.58
N PRO A 248 -11.70 -12.11 7.77
CA PRO A 248 -11.12 -13.38 7.32
C PRO A 248 -9.90 -13.21 6.40
N LEU A 249 -9.75 -12.10 5.67
CA LEU A 249 -8.58 -11.87 4.82
C LEU A 249 -7.41 -11.21 5.57
N LEU A 250 -7.61 -10.68 6.78
CA LEU A 250 -6.53 -10.05 7.57
C LEU A 250 -5.43 -11.06 7.87
N GLU A 251 -5.81 -12.28 8.29
CA GLU A 251 -4.86 -13.37 8.53
C GLU A 251 -4.03 -13.69 7.29
N ARG A 252 -4.68 -13.81 6.11
CA ARG A 252 -3.98 -14.04 4.85
C ARG A 252 -3.03 -12.90 4.47
N ARG A 253 -3.44 -11.65 4.67
CA ARG A 253 -2.60 -10.47 4.35
C ARG A 253 -1.39 -10.40 5.27
N LEU A 254 -1.58 -10.64 6.57
CA LEU A 254 -0.52 -10.66 7.56
C LEU A 254 0.47 -11.79 7.28
N ASN A 255 -0.03 -12.99 6.96
CA ASN A 255 0.80 -14.13 6.57
C ASN A 255 1.51 -13.93 5.23
N ARG A 256 1.01 -13.08 4.32
CA ARG A 256 1.71 -12.68 3.09
C ARG A 256 2.93 -11.79 3.36
N LEU A 257 2.95 -11.05 4.47
CA LEU A 257 4.11 -10.24 4.88
C LEU A 257 5.25 -11.09 5.46
N ILE A 258 4.95 -12.25 6.04
CA ILE A 258 5.93 -13.16 6.64
C ILE A 258 7.13 -13.47 5.73
N PRO A 259 6.96 -13.92 4.46
CA PRO A 259 8.09 -14.19 3.59
C PRO A 259 8.92 -12.93 3.29
N ALA A 260 8.28 -11.76 3.17
CA ALA A 260 8.98 -10.49 2.98
C ALA A 260 9.79 -10.10 4.23
N ILE A 261 9.21 -10.23 5.42
CA ILE A 261 9.89 -10.00 6.71
C ILE A 261 11.07 -10.94 6.88
N GLN A 262 10.89 -12.24 6.59
CA GLN A 262 11.99 -13.22 6.65
C GLN A 262 13.13 -12.87 5.69
N GLN A 263 12.80 -12.37 4.49
CA GLN A 263 13.79 -11.94 3.51
C GLN A 263 14.51 -10.66 3.96
N ALA A 264 13.79 -9.66 4.46
CA ALA A 264 14.36 -8.42 4.99
C ALA A 264 15.30 -8.71 6.17
N LEU A 265 14.86 -9.53 7.13
CA LEU A 265 15.68 -9.93 8.27
C LEU A 265 16.92 -10.71 7.84
N LYS A 266 16.80 -11.56 6.80
CA LYS A 266 17.95 -12.26 6.25
C LYS A 266 19.00 -11.31 5.69
N VAL A 267 18.57 -10.31 4.93
CA VAL A 267 19.48 -9.29 4.39
C VAL A 267 20.09 -8.47 5.52
N ALA A 268 19.29 -8.02 6.49
CA ALA A 268 19.76 -7.27 7.65
C ALA A 268 20.83 -8.04 8.46
N VAL A 269 20.59 -9.32 8.76
CA VAL A 269 21.57 -10.16 9.46
C VAL A 269 22.83 -10.38 8.62
N LEU A 270 22.71 -10.54 7.29
CA LEU A 270 23.88 -10.68 6.42
C LEU A 270 24.75 -9.41 6.45
N VAL A 271 24.12 -8.23 6.36
CA VAL A 271 24.79 -6.93 6.44
C VAL A 271 25.44 -6.76 7.81
N ALA A 272 24.73 -7.06 8.90
CA ALA A 272 25.27 -7.01 10.25
C ALA A 272 26.47 -7.95 10.45
N VAL A 273 26.41 -9.16 9.88
CA VAL A 273 27.55 -10.10 9.89
C VAL A 273 28.73 -9.54 9.12
N ALA A 274 28.52 -8.98 7.91
CA ALA A 274 29.59 -8.37 7.12
C ALA A 274 30.25 -7.20 7.85
N LEU A 275 29.45 -6.30 8.43
CA LEU A 275 29.90 -5.18 9.25
C LEU A 275 30.67 -5.66 10.49
N GLY A 276 30.18 -6.69 11.18
CA GLY A 276 30.87 -7.31 12.31
C GLY A 276 32.19 -7.98 11.92
N LEU A 277 32.31 -8.51 10.70
CA LEU A 277 33.58 -9.03 10.18
C LEU A 277 34.57 -7.88 9.91
N PHE A 278 34.14 -6.79 9.29
CA PHE A 278 35.01 -5.62 9.08
C PHE A 278 35.51 -5.04 10.40
N TRP A 279 34.64 -5.00 11.41
CA TRP A 279 35.02 -4.61 12.77
C TRP A 279 35.99 -5.60 13.42
N ALA A 280 35.73 -6.91 13.32
CA ALA A 280 36.61 -7.94 13.89
C ALA A 280 38.05 -7.87 13.33
N TRP A 281 38.18 -7.48 12.07
CA TRP A 281 39.47 -7.34 11.37
C TRP A 281 40.09 -5.93 11.47
N ARG A 282 39.48 -5.01 12.24
CA ARG A 282 39.89 -3.59 12.34
C ARG A 282 40.00 -2.89 10.97
N ILE A 283 39.27 -3.38 9.97
CA ILE A 283 39.13 -2.73 8.66
C ILE A 283 38.26 -1.49 8.81
N PHE A 284 37.25 -1.57 9.69
CA PHE A 284 36.33 -0.47 9.97
C PHE A 284 35.98 -0.44 11.46
N ASP A 285 36.18 0.70 12.10
CA ASP A 285 35.79 0.88 13.50
C ASP A 285 34.31 1.28 13.61
N LEU A 286 33.43 0.27 13.58
CA LEU A 286 31.99 0.46 13.57
C LEU A 286 31.45 1.23 14.79
N PRO A 287 31.86 0.92 16.04
CA PRO A 287 31.44 1.70 17.21
C PRO A 287 31.91 3.16 17.13
N GLY A 288 33.19 3.40 16.79
CA GLY A 288 33.72 4.75 16.65
C GLY A 288 33.02 5.55 15.54
N TRP A 289 32.69 4.91 14.41
CA TRP A 289 31.88 5.55 13.37
C TRP A 289 30.46 5.87 13.85
N LEU A 290 29.82 4.99 14.62
CA LEU A 290 28.48 5.25 15.18
C LEU A 290 28.46 6.43 16.16
N GLU A 291 29.59 6.75 16.80
CA GLU A 291 29.72 7.91 17.69
C GLU A 291 29.84 9.23 16.90
N THR A 292 30.31 9.19 15.65
CA THR A 292 30.38 10.37 14.78
C THR A 292 28.98 10.93 14.46
N GLU A 293 28.91 12.23 14.18
CA GLU A 293 27.65 12.89 13.82
C GLU A 293 27.05 12.34 12.51
N THR A 294 27.90 12.03 11.53
CA THR A 294 27.47 11.39 10.28
C THR A 294 26.94 9.98 10.52
N GLY A 295 27.62 9.18 11.35
CA GLY A 295 27.16 7.85 11.72
C GLY A 295 25.82 7.85 12.43
N ARG A 296 25.63 8.72 13.44
CA ARG A 296 24.34 8.88 14.14
C ARG A 296 23.24 9.33 13.20
N ARG A 297 23.50 10.31 12.32
CA ARG A 297 22.51 10.80 11.35
C ARG A 297 22.10 9.72 10.36
N SER A 298 23.05 8.98 9.78
CA SER A 298 22.76 7.90 8.83
C SER A 298 22.05 6.71 9.48
N ALA A 299 22.46 6.32 10.69
CA ALA A 299 21.77 5.27 11.45
C ALA A 299 20.35 5.70 11.84
N GLY A 300 20.19 6.93 12.31
CA GLY A 300 18.89 7.54 12.61
C GLY A 300 17.98 7.57 11.39
N ALA A 301 18.47 8.07 10.26
CA ALA A 301 17.74 8.09 8.98
C ALA A 301 17.24 6.70 8.56
N LEU A 302 18.08 5.67 8.66
CA LEU A 302 17.69 4.28 8.34
C LEU A 302 16.60 3.76 9.28
N VAL A 303 16.69 4.06 10.58
CA VAL A 303 15.68 3.69 11.57
C VAL A 303 14.37 4.44 11.31
N SER A 304 14.42 5.76 11.12
CA SER A 304 13.26 6.60 10.80
C SER A 304 12.56 6.13 9.52
N ALA A 305 13.31 5.91 8.44
CA ALA A 305 12.77 5.38 7.19
C ALA A 305 12.12 3.99 7.39
N GLY A 306 12.74 3.13 8.19
CA GLY A 306 12.17 1.82 8.57
C GLY A 306 10.87 1.94 9.36
N LEU A 307 10.79 2.88 10.31
CA LEU A 307 9.58 3.16 11.08
C LEU A 307 8.46 3.73 10.20
N ILE A 308 8.78 4.67 9.30
CA ILE A 308 7.82 5.22 8.33
C ILE A 308 7.24 4.11 7.45
N LEU A 309 8.07 3.21 6.94
CA LEU A 309 7.61 2.06 6.16
C LEU A 309 6.73 1.11 6.99
N LEU A 310 7.10 0.85 8.24
CA LEU A 310 6.31 0.03 9.16
C LEU A 310 4.93 0.65 9.42
N PHE A 311 4.89 1.94 9.77
CA PHE A 311 3.65 2.69 9.96
C PHE A 311 2.82 2.75 8.69
N GLY A 312 3.45 2.94 7.52
CA GLY A 312 2.77 2.90 6.22
C GLY A 312 2.12 1.56 5.93
N ILE A 313 2.82 0.45 6.19
CA ILE A 313 2.26 -0.91 6.06
C ILE A 313 1.11 -1.11 7.05
N ALA A 314 1.27 -0.68 8.30
CA ALA A 314 0.22 -0.78 9.32
C ALA A 314 -1.03 0.03 8.93
N ALA A 315 -0.85 1.27 8.47
CA ALA A 315 -1.93 2.12 7.97
C ALA A 315 -2.61 1.51 6.74
N HIS A 316 -1.86 0.91 5.81
CA HIS A 316 -2.42 0.21 4.66
C HIS A 316 -3.26 -0.99 5.10
N LEU A 317 -2.76 -1.77 6.06
CA LEU A 317 -3.47 -2.92 6.61
C LEU A 317 -4.75 -2.46 7.31
N ALA A 318 -4.70 -1.39 8.09
CA ALA A 318 -5.85 -0.78 8.76
C ALA A 318 -6.90 -0.31 7.75
N LEU A 319 -6.50 0.46 6.72
CA LEU A 319 -7.38 0.90 5.63
C LEU A 319 -8.04 -0.29 4.92
N ALA A 320 -7.25 -1.28 4.53
CA ALA A 320 -7.75 -2.44 3.80
C ALA A 320 -8.68 -3.31 4.67
N SER A 321 -8.43 -3.36 5.97
CA SER A 321 -9.26 -4.09 6.94
C SER A 321 -10.56 -3.34 7.24
N TRP A 322 -10.51 -2.02 7.34
CA TRP A 322 -11.70 -1.18 7.52
C TRP A 322 -12.66 -1.29 6.34
N VAL A 323 -12.14 -1.25 5.11
CA VAL A 323 -12.96 -1.46 3.90
C VAL A 323 -13.60 -2.84 3.89
N GLU A 324 -12.85 -3.88 4.27
CA GLU A 324 -13.37 -5.25 4.33
C GLU A 324 -14.42 -5.45 5.41
N TYR A 325 -14.19 -4.88 6.60
CA TYR A 325 -15.16 -4.85 7.68
C TYR A 325 -16.48 -4.22 7.22
N ARG A 326 -16.42 -3.10 6.47
CA ARG A 326 -17.62 -2.46 5.90
C ARG A 326 -18.29 -3.25 4.78
N LEU A 327 -17.56 -4.16 4.12
CA LEU A 327 -18.07 -4.98 3.03
C LEU A 327 -18.53 -6.38 3.47
N ASN A 328 -18.29 -6.76 4.72
CA ASN A 328 -18.61 -8.08 5.25
C ASN A 328 -20.12 -8.20 5.52
N PRO A 329 -20.87 -9.10 4.83
CA PRO A 329 -22.32 -9.22 4.98
C PRO A 329 -22.76 -9.74 6.36
N ASN A 330 -21.88 -10.42 7.09
CA ASN A 330 -22.23 -11.12 8.34
C ASN A 330 -22.23 -10.24 9.60
N TYR A 331 -21.63 -9.05 9.54
CA TYR A 331 -21.48 -8.15 10.71
C TYR A 331 -21.94 -6.71 10.42
N GLY A 332 -22.66 -6.48 9.32
CA GLY A 332 -23.17 -5.17 8.90
C GLY A 332 -24.40 -5.25 7.99
N THR A 333 -24.84 -4.11 7.44
CA THR A 333 -25.87 -4.06 6.40
C THR A 333 -25.34 -4.68 5.12
N VAL A 334 -26.11 -5.56 4.45
CA VAL A 334 -25.70 -6.17 3.17
C VAL A 334 -25.33 -5.07 2.17
N PRO A 335 -24.05 -4.93 1.79
CA PRO A 335 -23.61 -3.80 1.00
C PRO A 335 -24.15 -3.93 -0.42
N THR A 336 -24.76 -2.85 -0.90
CA THR A 336 -25.31 -2.77 -2.25
C THR A 336 -24.19 -2.93 -3.29
N PRO A 337 -24.49 -3.39 -4.52
CA PRO A 337 -23.50 -3.44 -5.61
C PRO A 337 -22.79 -2.09 -5.85
N ARG A 338 -23.51 -0.99 -5.64
CA ARG A 338 -22.98 0.38 -5.73
C ARG A 338 -21.97 0.68 -4.62
N GLU A 339 -22.30 0.37 -3.37
CA GLU A 339 -21.37 0.57 -2.23
C GLU A 339 -20.09 -0.25 -2.39
N ARG A 340 -20.20 -1.50 -2.86
CA ARG A 340 -19.04 -2.36 -3.14
C ARG A 340 -18.08 -1.69 -4.12
N THR A 341 -18.60 -1.18 -5.22
CA THR A 341 -17.82 -0.51 -6.26
C THR A 341 -17.18 0.78 -5.73
N LEU A 342 -17.95 1.62 -5.01
CA LEU A 342 -17.45 2.88 -4.45
C LEU A 342 -16.35 2.66 -3.40
N LEU A 343 -16.55 1.70 -2.48
CA LEU A 343 -15.55 1.35 -1.47
C LEU A 343 -14.29 0.75 -2.09
N ALA A 344 -14.42 -0.04 -3.17
CA ALA A 344 -13.27 -0.56 -3.90
C ALA A 344 -12.47 0.56 -4.58
N LEU A 345 -13.14 1.54 -5.20
CA LEU A 345 -12.50 2.72 -5.79
C LEU A 345 -11.78 3.56 -4.73
N PHE A 346 -12.46 3.84 -3.60
CA PHE A 346 -11.87 4.57 -2.48
C PHE A 346 -10.63 3.87 -1.92
N ARG A 347 -10.71 2.54 -1.71
CA ARG A 347 -9.55 1.74 -1.24
C ARG A 347 -8.36 1.88 -2.17
N ASN A 348 -8.58 1.79 -3.48
CA ASN A 348 -7.50 1.88 -4.46
C ASN A 348 -6.89 3.29 -4.48
N ALA A 349 -7.71 4.33 -4.50
CA ALA A 349 -7.25 5.72 -4.45
C ALA A 349 -6.45 6.02 -3.16
N ALA A 350 -6.99 5.65 -2.00
CA ALA A 350 -6.33 5.83 -0.70
C ALA A 350 -5.05 5.00 -0.59
N THR A 351 -5.00 3.79 -1.18
CA THR A 351 -3.77 2.99 -1.25
C THR A 351 -2.69 3.68 -2.07
N ILE A 352 -3.04 4.21 -3.25
CA ILE A 352 -2.08 4.94 -4.10
C ILE A 352 -1.55 6.17 -3.35
N ALA A 353 -2.44 6.98 -2.76
CA ALA A 353 -2.05 8.16 -2.00
C ALA A 353 -1.13 7.81 -0.82
N LEU A 354 -1.47 6.77 -0.05
CA LEU A 354 -0.67 6.31 1.08
C LEU A 354 0.71 5.81 0.64
N VAL A 355 0.79 5.01 -0.43
CA VAL A 355 2.06 4.48 -0.94
C VAL A 355 2.97 5.62 -1.42
N VAL A 356 2.42 6.57 -2.17
CA VAL A 356 3.17 7.75 -2.65
C VAL A 356 3.68 8.58 -1.47
N MET A 357 2.83 8.87 -0.48
CA MET A 357 3.21 9.62 0.72
C MET A 357 4.29 8.91 1.54
N VAL A 358 4.09 7.63 1.87
CA VAL A 358 5.05 6.83 2.64
C VAL A 358 6.39 6.72 1.91
N ALA A 359 6.38 6.54 0.59
CA ALA A 359 7.59 6.52 -0.22
C ALA A 359 8.32 7.87 -0.14
N MET A 360 7.64 9.00 -0.37
CA MET A 360 8.27 10.32 -0.29
C MET A 360 8.87 10.59 1.10
N LEU A 361 8.13 10.28 2.18
CA LEU A 361 8.63 10.46 3.55
C LEU A 361 9.86 9.59 3.82
N ALA A 362 9.85 8.32 3.39
CA ALA A 362 11.02 7.44 3.53
C ALA A 362 12.23 7.94 2.72
N LEU A 363 12.03 8.45 1.51
CA LEU A 363 13.10 9.05 0.70
C LEU A 363 13.69 10.31 1.37
N SER A 364 12.84 11.15 1.97
CA SER A 364 13.25 12.37 2.67
C SER A 364 14.18 12.06 3.86
N GLU A 365 13.84 11.04 4.67
CA GLU A 365 14.70 10.61 5.78
C GLU A 365 16.06 10.10 5.30
N LEU A 366 16.11 9.44 4.13
CA LEU A 366 17.36 8.99 3.51
C LEU A 366 18.18 10.14 2.90
N GLY A 367 17.74 11.39 3.03
CA GLY A 367 18.43 12.58 2.53
C GLY A 367 18.19 12.88 1.05
N VAL A 368 17.21 12.22 0.41
CA VAL A 368 16.83 12.54 -0.97
C VAL A 368 15.95 13.79 -0.96
N ASN A 369 16.30 14.79 -1.79
CA ASN A 369 15.48 15.98 -1.93
C ASN A 369 14.14 15.64 -2.62
N ILE A 370 13.05 15.68 -1.86
CA ILE A 370 11.69 15.39 -2.35
C ILE A 370 11.01 16.60 -3.02
N GLY A 371 11.66 17.77 -3.09
CA GLY A 371 11.09 18.99 -3.69
C GLY A 371 10.52 18.77 -5.10
N PRO A 372 11.27 18.17 -6.04
CA PRO A 372 10.76 17.85 -7.38
C PRO A 372 9.59 16.86 -7.38
N LEU A 373 9.62 15.85 -6.48
CA LEU A 373 8.53 14.88 -6.35
C LEU A 373 7.26 15.56 -5.80
N LEU A 374 7.42 16.43 -4.81
CA LEU A 374 6.34 17.20 -4.20
C LEU A 374 5.73 18.18 -5.21
N ALA A 375 6.57 18.84 -6.02
CA ALA A 375 6.11 19.71 -7.11
C ALA A 375 5.32 18.92 -8.17
N GLY A 376 5.81 17.75 -8.60
CA GLY A 376 5.10 16.87 -9.54
C GLY A 376 3.77 16.35 -8.98
N ALA A 377 3.77 15.90 -7.72
CA ALA A 377 2.55 15.50 -7.02
C ALA A 377 1.56 16.68 -6.88
N GLY A 378 2.06 17.89 -6.68
CA GLY A 378 1.27 19.12 -6.66
C GLY A 378 0.55 19.40 -7.98
N VAL A 379 1.24 19.25 -9.13
CA VAL A 379 0.62 19.40 -10.47
C VAL A 379 -0.48 18.37 -10.70
N VAL A 380 -0.24 17.10 -10.34
CA VAL A 380 -1.27 16.05 -10.41
C VAL A 380 -2.44 16.37 -9.49
N GLY A 381 -2.16 16.85 -8.27
CA GLY A 381 -3.18 17.29 -7.31
C GLY A 381 -4.03 18.43 -7.85
N LEU A 382 -3.42 19.42 -8.53
CA LEU A 382 -4.12 20.52 -9.18
C LEU A 382 -5.05 20.02 -10.31
N ALA A 383 -4.56 19.10 -11.15
CA ALA A 383 -5.36 18.52 -12.23
C ALA A 383 -6.58 17.75 -11.69
N ILE A 384 -6.40 16.94 -10.64
CA ILE A 384 -7.49 16.25 -9.95
C ILE A 384 -8.45 17.26 -9.30
N GLY A 385 -7.92 18.31 -8.68
CA GLY A 385 -8.70 19.39 -8.06
C GLY A 385 -9.61 20.09 -9.08
N PHE A 386 -9.10 20.46 -10.24
CA PHE A 386 -9.91 21.03 -11.32
C PHE A 386 -10.95 20.04 -11.87
N GLY A 387 -10.59 18.76 -12.02
CA GLY A 387 -11.55 17.73 -12.44
C GLY A 387 -12.69 17.49 -11.43
N ALA A 388 -12.40 17.64 -10.14
CA ALA A 388 -13.37 17.43 -9.05
C ALA A 388 -14.14 18.71 -8.66
N GLN A 389 -13.80 19.88 -9.20
CA GLN A 389 -14.37 21.17 -8.80
C GLN A 389 -15.90 21.18 -8.84
N LYS A 390 -16.49 20.65 -9.93
CA LYS A 390 -17.96 20.61 -10.09
C LYS A 390 -18.64 19.71 -9.08
N LEU A 391 -18.03 18.59 -8.71
CA LEU A 391 -18.57 17.69 -7.67
C LEU A 391 -18.62 18.39 -6.32
N VAL A 392 -17.57 19.14 -5.97
CA VAL A 392 -17.53 19.91 -4.72
C VAL A 392 -18.57 21.03 -4.76
N GLN A 393 -18.70 21.74 -5.89
CA GLN A 393 -19.75 22.74 -6.09
C GLN A 393 -21.15 22.13 -5.90
N ASP A 394 -21.43 20.97 -6.51
CA ASP A 394 -22.71 20.28 -6.37
C ASP A 394 -23.05 19.99 -4.90
N ILE A 395 -22.09 19.47 -4.14
CA ILE A 395 -22.31 19.11 -2.73
C ILE A 395 -22.59 20.35 -1.89
N ILE A 396 -21.80 21.41 -2.07
CA ILE A 396 -21.98 22.66 -1.31
C ILE A 396 -23.33 23.29 -1.65
N THR A 397 -23.66 23.43 -2.93
CA THR A 397 -24.95 23.98 -3.38
C THR A 397 -26.11 23.12 -2.88
N GLY A 398 -25.99 21.79 -2.93
CA GLY A 398 -27.00 20.87 -2.38
C GLY A 398 -27.22 21.06 -0.88
N VAL A 399 -26.15 21.23 -0.09
CA VAL A 399 -26.27 21.50 1.36
C VAL A 399 -27.01 22.81 1.61
N PHE A 400 -26.71 23.89 0.87
CA PHE A 400 -27.43 25.15 1.01
C PHE A 400 -28.90 25.05 0.62
N ILE A 401 -29.23 24.33 -0.46
CA ILE A 401 -30.62 24.07 -0.86
C ILE A 401 -31.40 23.39 0.28
N GLN A 402 -30.80 22.42 0.97
CA GLN A 402 -31.43 21.74 2.10
C GLN A 402 -31.53 22.64 3.35
N LEU A 403 -30.47 23.39 3.67
CA LEU A 403 -30.45 24.28 4.84
C LEU A 403 -31.46 25.43 4.72
N GLU A 404 -31.63 25.98 3.52
CA GLU A 404 -32.61 27.04 3.22
C GLU A 404 -34.02 26.48 2.98
N ASN A 405 -34.16 25.15 3.02
CA ASN A 405 -35.41 24.45 2.74
C ASN A 405 -36.01 24.88 1.38
N ALA A 406 -35.17 25.09 0.37
CA ALA A 406 -35.58 25.69 -0.90
C ALA A 406 -36.43 24.74 -1.76
N MET A 407 -36.19 23.43 -1.66
CA MET A 407 -36.98 22.37 -2.28
C MET A 407 -36.95 21.10 -1.43
N ASN A 408 -38.09 20.40 -1.35
CA ASN A 408 -38.19 19.08 -0.71
C ASN A 408 -38.73 18.02 -1.66
N GLU A 409 -38.54 16.76 -1.29
CA GLU A 409 -39.17 15.63 -1.96
C GLU A 409 -40.71 15.74 -1.87
N GLY A 410 -41.39 15.51 -2.99
CA GLY A 410 -42.84 15.66 -3.14
C GLY A 410 -43.31 17.06 -3.55
N GLU A 411 -42.44 18.07 -3.55
CA GLU A 411 -42.82 19.43 -3.95
C GLU A 411 -42.73 19.64 -5.46
N VAL A 412 -43.61 20.49 -6.01
CA VAL A 412 -43.55 20.96 -7.40
C VAL A 412 -42.61 22.16 -7.47
N VAL A 413 -41.54 22.03 -8.24
CA VAL A 413 -40.52 23.06 -8.40
C VAL A 413 -40.14 23.25 -9.86
N SER A 414 -39.57 24.41 -10.17
CA SER A 414 -38.83 24.66 -11.40
C SER A 414 -37.37 24.94 -11.06
N ALA A 415 -36.46 24.10 -11.57
CA ALA A 415 -35.03 24.21 -11.33
C ALA A 415 -34.26 23.71 -12.56
N GLY A 416 -33.18 24.40 -12.94
CA GLY A 416 -32.33 24.00 -14.07
C GLY A 416 -33.07 23.95 -15.42
N GLY A 417 -34.11 24.75 -15.60
CA GLY A 417 -34.93 24.79 -16.82
C GLY A 417 -35.99 23.68 -16.94
N VAL A 418 -36.16 22.85 -15.90
CA VAL A 418 -37.18 21.80 -15.85
C VAL A 418 -38.18 22.11 -14.74
N SER A 419 -39.47 21.93 -15.01
CA SER A 419 -40.55 22.05 -14.02
C SER A 419 -41.24 20.71 -13.78
N GLY A 420 -41.45 20.35 -12.52
CA GLY A 420 -42.06 19.07 -12.16
C GLY A 420 -42.03 18.78 -10.68
N VAL A 421 -42.39 17.55 -10.30
CA VAL A 421 -42.37 17.08 -8.91
C VAL A 421 -40.97 16.55 -8.57
N VAL A 422 -40.42 16.97 -7.43
CA VAL A 422 -39.16 16.43 -6.91
C VAL A 422 -39.41 15.02 -6.38
N GLU A 423 -38.86 14.00 -7.02
CA GLU A 423 -39.00 12.62 -6.55
C GLU A 423 -37.93 12.23 -5.54
N LYS A 424 -36.71 12.73 -5.74
CA LYS A 424 -35.56 12.32 -4.95
C LYS A 424 -34.50 13.39 -4.91
N LEU A 425 -33.99 13.66 -3.72
CA LEU A 425 -32.81 14.48 -3.50
C LEU A 425 -31.63 13.58 -3.13
N THR A 426 -30.49 13.82 -3.78
CA THR A 426 -29.23 13.15 -3.47
C THR A 426 -28.21 14.19 -3.03
N ILE A 427 -27.03 13.76 -2.58
CA ILE A 427 -25.96 14.68 -2.17
C ILE A 427 -25.47 15.64 -3.27
N ARG A 428 -25.73 15.35 -4.56
CA ARG A 428 -25.18 16.12 -5.70
C ARG A 428 -26.20 16.55 -6.75
N SER A 429 -27.43 16.05 -6.67
CA SER A 429 -28.42 16.21 -7.72
C SER A 429 -29.84 16.05 -7.20
N ALA A 430 -30.77 16.74 -7.86
CA ALA A 430 -32.21 16.56 -7.70
C ALA A 430 -32.76 15.73 -8.88
N SER A 431 -33.72 14.85 -8.60
CA SER A 431 -34.48 14.13 -9.61
C SER A 431 -35.88 14.72 -9.68
N ILE A 432 -36.24 15.33 -10.81
CA ILE A 432 -37.52 16.02 -11.02
C ILE A 432 -38.27 15.30 -12.13
N ARG A 433 -39.52 14.88 -11.85
CA ARG A 433 -40.42 14.30 -12.86
C ARG A 433 -41.35 15.35 -13.42
N ASP A 434 -41.28 15.56 -14.72
CA ASP A 434 -42.13 16.52 -15.40
C ASP A 434 -43.57 16.01 -15.61
N ALA A 435 -44.45 16.87 -16.10
CA ALA A 435 -45.86 16.52 -16.37
C ALA A 435 -46.04 15.46 -17.46
N THR A 436 -45.03 15.21 -18.31
CA THR A 436 -45.04 14.14 -19.32
C THR A 436 -44.62 12.79 -18.73
N GLY A 437 -44.12 12.78 -17.49
CA GLY A 437 -43.62 11.59 -16.81
C GLY A 437 -42.11 11.35 -16.99
N THR A 438 -41.39 12.23 -17.67
CA THR A 438 -39.93 12.10 -17.88
C THR A 438 -39.18 12.47 -16.60
N LEU A 439 -38.21 11.63 -16.20
CA LEU A 439 -37.36 11.88 -15.03
C LEU A 439 -36.08 12.60 -15.42
N HIS A 440 -35.94 13.85 -14.96
CA HIS A 440 -34.76 14.67 -15.18
C HIS A 440 -33.86 14.62 -13.94
N VAL A 441 -32.57 14.29 -14.15
CA VAL A 441 -31.57 14.28 -13.07
C VAL A 441 -30.63 15.47 -13.25
N ILE A 442 -30.79 16.46 -12.38
CA ILE A 442 -30.13 17.77 -12.52
C ILE A 442 -29.07 17.92 -11.42
N PRO A 443 -27.78 18.14 -11.77
CA PRO A 443 -26.75 18.43 -10.79
C PRO A 443 -26.95 19.82 -10.18
N PHE A 444 -26.70 19.96 -8.89
CA PHE A 444 -26.95 21.21 -8.18
C PHE A 444 -26.12 22.39 -8.71
N SER A 445 -24.93 22.15 -9.25
CA SER A 445 -24.09 23.18 -9.89
C SER A 445 -24.66 23.78 -11.17
N SER A 446 -25.72 23.18 -11.75
CA SER A 446 -26.49 23.75 -12.87
C SER A 446 -27.76 24.49 -12.43
N VAL A 447 -28.10 24.42 -11.14
CA VAL A 447 -29.27 25.09 -10.58
C VAL A 447 -28.86 26.47 -10.10
N SER A 448 -29.13 27.49 -10.89
CA SER A 448 -28.91 28.89 -10.52
C SER A 448 -30.07 29.47 -9.71
N THR A 449 -31.30 29.04 -10.02
CA THR A 449 -32.53 29.47 -9.36
C THR A 449 -33.45 28.29 -9.10
N VAL A 450 -34.15 28.34 -7.97
CA VAL A 450 -35.19 27.37 -7.58
C VAL A 450 -36.49 28.14 -7.39
N ALA A 451 -37.49 27.86 -8.23
CA ALA A 451 -38.84 28.37 -8.04
C ALA A 451 -39.71 27.26 -7.46
N ASN A 452 -40.10 27.40 -6.19
CA ASN A 452 -40.91 26.42 -5.48
C ASN A 452 -42.39 26.85 -5.49
N MET A 453 -43.26 26.01 -6.06
CA MET A 453 -44.69 26.31 -6.24
C MET A 453 -45.55 25.77 -5.09
N MET A 454 -44.90 25.12 -4.09
CA MET A 454 -45.53 24.48 -2.94
C MET A 454 -45.23 25.19 -1.61
N LYS A 455 -44.54 26.34 -1.64
CA LYS A 455 -44.17 27.08 -0.43
C LYS A 455 -45.11 28.26 -0.18
N ASP A 456 -45.53 28.42 1.08
CA ASP A 456 -46.40 29.47 1.62
C ASP A 456 -47.80 29.59 0.98
N PHE A 457 -47.89 30.14 -0.24
CA PHE A 457 -49.15 30.35 -0.95
C PHE A 457 -48.94 30.32 -2.47
N GLY A 458 -50.01 30.02 -3.20
CA GLY A 458 -50.07 30.15 -4.65
C GLY A 458 -51.01 31.26 -5.08
N PHE A 459 -50.81 31.80 -6.28
CA PHE A 459 -51.81 32.63 -6.95
C PHE A 459 -52.29 31.93 -8.20
N HIS A 460 -53.61 31.83 -8.36
CA HIS A 460 -54.20 31.67 -9.67
C HIS A 460 -54.42 33.05 -10.28
N MET A 461 -53.78 33.32 -11.42
CA MET A 461 -54.02 34.52 -12.22
C MET A 461 -55.11 34.22 -13.23
N ALA A 462 -56.29 34.77 -13.01
CA ALA A 462 -57.40 34.70 -13.95
C ALA A 462 -57.34 35.92 -14.87
N GLU A 463 -56.95 35.71 -16.12
CA GLU A 463 -56.87 36.75 -17.15
C GLU A 463 -57.81 36.40 -18.28
N ILE A 464 -58.89 37.17 -18.40
CA ILE A 464 -60.06 36.83 -19.19
C ILE A 464 -60.32 37.94 -20.20
N GLY A 465 -60.42 37.57 -21.48
CA GLY A 465 -60.77 38.49 -22.55
C GLY A 465 -62.28 38.62 -22.70
N VAL A 466 -62.79 39.85 -22.69
CA VAL A 466 -64.20 40.19 -22.95
C VAL A 466 -64.31 41.11 -24.16
N ALA A 467 -65.45 41.11 -24.87
CA ALA A 467 -65.61 41.96 -26.06
C ALA A 467 -65.55 43.46 -25.70
N TYR A 468 -65.10 44.31 -26.63
CA TYR A 468 -64.98 45.76 -26.41
C TYR A 468 -66.31 46.45 -26.07
N ARG A 469 -67.42 45.85 -26.46
CA ARG A 469 -68.77 46.36 -26.16
C ARG A 469 -69.22 46.08 -24.73
N GLU A 470 -68.54 45.16 -24.02
CA GLU A 470 -68.95 44.73 -22.68
C GLU A 470 -68.68 45.79 -21.63
N SER A 471 -69.56 45.86 -20.63
CA SER A 471 -69.44 46.77 -19.49
C SER A 471 -68.43 46.22 -18.47
N ILE A 472 -67.30 46.92 -18.29
CA ILE A 472 -66.27 46.50 -17.34
C ILE A 472 -66.79 46.33 -15.90
N PRO A 473 -67.65 47.22 -15.34
CA PRO A 473 -68.28 46.99 -14.05
C PRO A 473 -69.08 45.69 -13.98
N GLU A 474 -69.83 45.34 -15.03
CA GLU A 474 -70.63 44.10 -15.08
C GLU A 474 -69.74 42.86 -15.14
N VAL A 475 -68.65 42.92 -15.92
CA VAL A 475 -67.64 41.86 -15.98
C VAL A 475 -66.97 41.65 -14.63
N LYS A 476 -66.59 42.73 -13.94
CA LYS A 476 -66.03 42.65 -12.57
C LYS A 476 -67.02 42.02 -11.59
N ALA A 477 -68.30 42.40 -11.68
CA ALA A 477 -69.35 41.82 -10.83
C ALA A 477 -69.59 40.33 -11.14
N ALA A 478 -69.48 39.91 -12.40
CA ALA A 478 -69.58 38.52 -12.81
C ALA A 478 -68.40 37.69 -12.31
N MET A 479 -67.18 38.22 -12.40
CA MET A 479 -65.99 37.59 -11.83
C MET A 479 -66.08 37.46 -10.30
N GLN A 480 -66.62 38.49 -9.62
CA GLN A 480 -66.86 38.45 -8.18
C GLN A 480 -67.90 37.38 -7.81
N GLU A 481 -69.01 37.29 -8.55
CA GLU A 481 -70.02 36.23 -8.34
C GLU A 481 -69.42 34.83 -8.56
N ALA A 482 -68.63 34.64 -9.61
CA ALA A 482 -67.96 33.37 -9.88
C ALA A 482 -67.03 32.96 -8.72
N PHE A 483 -66.34 33.92 -8.12
CA PHE A 483 -65.51 33.68 -6.95
C PHE A 483 -66.33 33.30 -5.71
N GLU A 484 -67.45 33.97 -5.46
CA GLU A 484 -68.36 33.64 -4.35
C GLU A 484 -68.96 32.24 -4.51
N ARG A 485 -69.35 31.86 -5.74
CA ARG A 485 -69.78 30.50 -6.07
C ARG A 485 -68.66 29.48 -5.83
N LEU A 486 -67.43 29.78 -6.26
CA LEU A 486 -66.26 28.93 -6.03
C LEU A 486 -66.02 28.70 -4.53
N GLN A 487 -66.21 29.71 -3.68
CA GLN A 487 -66.04 29.56 -2.22
C GLN A 487 -67.03 28.56 -1.59
N GLN A 488 -68.18 28.30 -2.23
CA GLN A 488 -69.16 27.31 -1.77
C GLN A 488 -68.87 25.88 -2.26
N THR A 489 -67.87 25.71 -3.13
CA THR A 489 -67.46 24.39 -3.63
C THR A 489 -66.42 23.72 -2.72
N GLU A 490 -66.01 22.50 -3.04
CA GLU A 490 -64.91 21.79 -2.38
C GLU A 490 -63.57 22.54 -2.41
N HIS A 491 -63.41 23.53 -3.30
CA HIS A 491 -62.20 24.36 -3.39
C HIS A 491 -62.17 25.55 -2.43
N GLY A 492 -63.31 25.93 -1.83
CA GLY A 492 -63.42 27.06 -0.92
C GLY A 492 -62.42 27.05 0.24
N PRO A 493 -62.22 25.92 0.96
CA PRO A 493 -61.26 25.83 2.05
C PRO A 493 -59.80 26.09 1.66
N PHE A 494 -59.46 25.97 0.37
CA PHE A 494 -58.10 26.22 -0.12
C PHE A 494 -57.84 27.69 -0.49
N ILE A 495 -58.86 28.56 -0.47
CA ILE A 495 -58.73 29.98 -0.81
C ILE A 495 -58.34 30.79 0.42
N ILE A 496 -57.43 31.76 0.26
CA ILE A 496 -56.90 32.59 1.34
C ILE A 496 -57.24 34.06 1.07
N GLY A 497 -58.27 34.58 1.73
CA GLY A 497 -58.69 35.98 1.61
C GLY A 497 -59.63 36.25 0.42
N PRO A 498 -59.95 37.53 0.16
CA PRO A 498 -60.89 37.92 -0.88
C PRO A 498 -60.28 37.84 -2.29
N LEU A 499 -61.13 37.91 -3.31
CA LEU A 499 -60.72 38.09 -4.70
C LEU A 499 -60.00 39.44 -4.85
N ASP A 500 -58.79 39.42 -5.39
CA ASP A 500 -58.07 40.65 -5.71
C ASP A 500 -58.30 41.02 -7.18
N MET A 501 -59.21 41.98 -7.37
CA MET A 501 -59.65 42.46 -8.66
C MET A 501 -58.74 43.59 -9.17
N GLN A 502 -57.83 43.24 -10.08
CA GLN A 502 -56.91 44.21 -10.69
C GLN A 502 -57.60 45.05 -11.78
N GLY A 503 -58.61 44.49 -12.46
CA GLY A 503 -59.37 45.17 -13.51
C GLY A 503 -58.73 45.03 -14.88
N VAL A 504 -58.86 46.07 -15.73
CA VAL A 504 -58.38 46.02 -17.12
C VAL A 504 -56.86 46.13 -17.14
N VAL A 505 -56.19 45.12 -17.70
CA VAL A 505 -54.72 45.04 -17.75
C VAL A 505 -54.15 45.28 -19.14
N ALA A 506 -54.93 45.01 -20.19
CA ALA A 506 -54.51 45.19 -21.57
C ALA A 506 -55.72 45.33 -22.50
N PHE A 507 -55.50 46.00 -23.63
CA PHE A 507 -56.40 46.06 -24.78
C PHE A 507 -55.78 45.21 -25.90
N ALA A 508 -56.33 44.02 -26.15
CA ALA A 508 -55.89 43.11 -27.21
C ALA A 508 -56.65 43.38 -28.52
N ASP A 509 -56.22 42.78 -29.63
CA ASP A 509 -56.73 43.07 -30.99
C ASP A 509 -58.25 42.96 -31.14
N SER A 510 -58.90 42.07 -30.39
CA SER A 510 -60.37 41.91 -30.40
C SER A 510 -60.98 41.73 -29.00
N ALA A 511 -60.21 41.97 -27.93
CA ALA A 511 -60.66 41.75 -26.56
C ALA A 511 -60.10 42.79 -25.58
N VAL A 512 -60.89 43.13 -24.56
CA VAL A 512 -60.41 43.82 -23.36
C VAL A 512 -60.03 42.77 -22.33
N MET A 513 -58.77 42.75 -21.88
CA MET A 513 -58.28 41.78 -20.92
C MET A 513 -58.54 42.27 -19.50
N VAL A 514 -59.39 41.56 -18.76
CA VAL A 514 -59.68 41.81 -17.34
C VAL A 514 -58.99 40.75 -16.49
N ARG A 515 -58.23 41.19 -15.49
CA ARG A 515 -57.44 40.33 -14.62
C ARG A 515 -57.90 40.39 -13.16
N ALA A 516 -57.96 39.22 -12.54
CA ALA A 516 -58.07 39.06 -11.09
C ALA A 516 -57.10 37.98 -10.62
N ARG A 517 -56.70 38.04 -9.35
CA ARG A 517 -55.88 36.99 -8.73
C ARG A 517 -56.57 36.38 -7.53
N ILE A 518 -56.53 35.06 -7.44
CA ILE A 518 -57.05 34.28 -6.32
C ILE A 518 -55.87 33.71 -5.56
N LYS A 519 -55.71 34.12 -4.30
CA LYS A 519 -54.69 33.55 -3.42
C LYS A 519 -55.19 32.22 -2.88
N THR A 520 -54.40 31.17 -3.02
CA THR A 520 -54.73 29.82 -2.54
C THR A 520 -53.63 29.28 -1.65
N GLN A 521 -53.95 28.22 -0.90
CA GLN A 521 -52.94 27.35 -0.31
C GLN A 521 -51.99 26.82 -1.41
N ALA A 522 -50.74 26.57 -1.01
CA ALA A 522 -49.70 26.17 -1.95
C ALA A 522 -50.06 24.85 -2.69
N GLY A 523 -49.71 24.78 -3.98
CA GLY A 523 -50.07 23.64 -4.84
C GLY A 523 -51.54 23.54 -5.27
N LYS A 524 -52.47 24.31 -4.69
CA LYS A 524 -53.91 24.22 -5.04
C LYS A 524 -54.34 25.17 -6.16
N HIS A 525 -53.52 26.17 -6.48
CA HIS A 525 -53.83 27.24 -7.44
C HIS A 525 -54.25 26.73 -8.83
N TRP A 526 -53.68 25.64 -9.35
CA TRP A 526 -54.14 25.08 -10.63
C TRP A 526 -55.51 24.42 -10.55
N ALA A 527 -55.78 23.65 -9.50
CA ALA A 527 -57.07 22.97 -9.34
C ALA A 527 -58.19 23.99 -9.10
N THR A 528 -57.98 24.89 -8.13
CA THR A 528 -58.91 25.99 -7.84
C THR A 528 -59.10 26.91 -9.04
N GLY A 529 -58.03 27.18 -9.81
CA GLY A 529 -58.10 28.01 -11.01
C GLY A 529 -58.91 27.39 -12.15
N ARG A 530 -58.78 26.08 -12.38
CA ARG A 530 -59.63 25.39 -13.37
C ARG A 530 -61.11 25.45 -12.98
N ALA A 531 -61.42 25.15 -11.72
CA ALA A 531 -62.78 25.25 -11.21
C ALA A 531 -63.34 26.68 -11.30
N TYR A 532 -62.52 27.70 -10.99
CA TYR A 532 -62.91 29.11 -11.17
C TYR A 532 -63.26 29.42 -12.63
N ASN A 533 -62.42 28.99 -13.59
CA ASN A 533 -62.66 29.25 -15.01
C ASN A 533 -63.93 28.56 -15.52
N GLU A 534 -64.24 27.36 -15.04
CA GLU A 534 -65.48 26.64 -15.37
C GLU A 534 -66.70 27.41 -14.85
N ILE A 535 -66.71 27.78 -13.56
CA ILE A 535 -67.79 28.56 -12.95
C ILE A 535 -67.93 29.93 -13.62
N LEU A 536 -66.81 30.58 -13.94
CA LEU A 536 -66.82 31.88 -14.61
C LEU A 536 -67.47 31.81 -15.98
N LYS A 537 -67.20 30.74 -16.74
CA LYS A 537 -67.84 30.51 -18.04
C LYS A 537 -69.35 30.41 -17.91
N GLU A 538 -69.84 29.66 -16.91
CA GLU A 538 -71.28 29.54 -16.64
C GLU A 538 -71.92 30.90 -16.26
N VAL A 539 -71.24 31.70 -15.45
CA VAL A 539 -71.72 33.04 -15.04
C VAL A 539 -71.75 33.99 -16.24
N PHE A 540 -70.75 33.95 -17.10
CA PHE A 540 -70.70 34.79 -18.31
C PHE A 540 -71.83 34.42 -19.27
N ASP A 541 -72.10 33.14 -19.46
CA ASP A 541 -73.21 32.66 -20.30
C ASP A 541 -74.57 33.10 -19.75
N ALA A 542 -74.77 33.01 -18.43
CA ALA A 542 -76.02 33.41 -17.79
C ALA A 542 -76.27 34.93 -17.86
N ARG A 543 -75.20 35.73 -17.85
CA ARG A 543 -75.27 37.20 -17.91
C ARG A 543 -75.18 37.76 -19.33
N GLY A 544 -74.97 36.91 -20.34
CA GLY A 544 -74.82 37.33 -21.74
C GLY A 544 -73.52 38.09 -22.02
N ILE A 545 -72.48 37.94 -21.20
CA ILE A 545 -71.16 38.56 -21.40
C ILE A 545 -70.44 37.80 -22.51
N GLU A 546 -70.11 38.50 -23.60
CA GLU A 546 -69.46 37.86 -24.74
C GLU A 546 -67.96 37.65 -24.51
N ILE A 547 -67.53 36.39 -24.67
CA ILE A 547 -66.12 36.04 -24.88
C ILE A 547 -65.84 36.22 -26.38
N PRO A 548 -64.99 37.18 -26.78
CA PRO A 548 -64.90 37.62 -28.16
C PRO A 548 -64.21 36.59 -29.04
N PHE A 549 -64.78 36.36 -30.22
CA PHE A 549 -64.03 35.79 -31.34
C PHE A 549 -63.13 36.87 -31.97
N PRO A 550 -62.06 36.47 -32.70
CA PRO A 550 -61.28 37.41 -33.48
C PRO A 550 -62.16 38.14 -34.51
N HIS A 551 -62.24 39.46 -34.42
CA HIS A 551 -62.97 40.30 -35.39
C HIS A 551 -61.99 40.85 -36.43
N VAL A 552 -62.28 40.68 -37.72
CA VAL A 552 -61.45 41.16 -38.82
C VAL A 552 -62.23 42.14 -39.68
N THR A 553 -61.77 43.38 -39.77
CA THR A 553 -62.28 44.35 -40.74
C THR A 553 -61.56 44.14 -42.08
N LEU A 554 -62.27 43.62 -43.07
CA LEU A 554 -61.76 43.47 -44.43
C LEU A 554 -62.04 44.74 -45.23
N TYR A 555 -61.00 45.51 -45.52
CA TYR A 555 -61.07 46.61 -46.49
C TYR A 555 -60.65 46.07 -47.87
N LEU A 556 -61.60 45.98 -48.80
CA LEU A 556 -61.37 45.41 -50.14
C LEU A 556 -60.58 46.35 -51.07
N GLY A 557 -60.28 47.58 -50.62
CA GLY A 557 -59.62 48.60 -51.42
C GLY A 557 -60.49 49.15 -52.54
N GLU A 558 -60.16 50.36 -52.98
CA GLU A 558 -60.55 50.86 -54.29
C GLU A 558 -59.28 50.95 -55.14
N ASP A 559 -59.32 50.46 -56.39
CA ASP A 559 -58.26 50.76 -57.33
C ASP A 559 -58.27 52.26 -57.70
N LYS A 560 -57.22 52.74 -58.39
CA LYS A 560 -57.14 54.17 -58.78
C LYS A 560 -58.29 54.60 -59.71
N GLN A 561 -59.10 53.66 -60.20
CA GLN A 561 -60.26 53.87 -61.06
C GLN A 561 -61.59 53.80 -60.28
N GLY A 562 -61.54 53.71 -58.94
CA GLY A 562 -62.72 53.67 -58.08
C GLY A 562 -63.50 52.36 -58.14
N LYS A 563 -62.88 51.25 -58.59
CA LYS A 563 -63.51 49.92 -58.63
C LYS A 563 -62.95 49.05 -57.50
N ALA A 564 -63.85 48.38 -56.79
CA ALA A 564 -63.52 47.35 -55.81
C ALA A 564 -63.54 45.95 -56.47
N PRO A 565 -62.59 45.05 -56.15
CA PRO A 565 -62.61 43.68 -56.66
C PRO A 565 -63.86 42.92 -56.16
N PRO A 566 -64.52 42.10 -57.01
CA PRO A 566 -65.76 41.43 -56.65
C PRO A 566 -65.54 40.32 -55.60
N LEU A 567 -66.31 40.35 -54.51
CA LEU A 567 -66.29 39.32 -53.47
C LEU A 567 -67.18 38.14 -53.90
N ARG A 568 -66.57 36.97 -54.16
CA ARG A 568 -67.31 35.75 -54.49
C ARG A 568 -67.64 34.98 -53.22
N ILE A 569 -68.84 35.20 -52.68
CA ILE A 569 -69.37 34.46 -51.52
C ILE A 569 -69.83 33.08 -52.01
N LEU A 570 -69.23 32.01 -51.48
CA LEU A 570 -69.71 30.64 -51.69
C LEU A 570 -70.73 30.32 -50.59
N ASP A 571 -72.03 30.40 -50.90
CA ASP A 571 -73.09 29.98 -49.98
C ASP A 571 -73.01 28.46 -49.75
N GLN A 572 -72.65 28.04 -48.54
CA GLN A 572 -72.77 26.66 -48.09
C GLN A 572 -73.95 26.52 -47.12
N THR A 573 -75.15 26.90 -47.56
CA THR A 573 -76.37 26.40 -46.90
C THR A 573 -76.56 24.94 -47.32
N PRO A 574 -76.63 23.95 -46.41
CA PRO A 574 -76.86 22.56 -46.79
C PRO A 574 -78.31 22.44 -47.28
N ARG A 575 -78.53 22.52 -48.59
CA ARG A 575 -79.80 22.17 -49.21
C ARG A 575 -80.05 20.69 -48.96
N GLY A 576 -81.18 20.39 -48.32
CA GLY A 576 -81.63 19.05 -47.98
C GLY A 576 -81.65 18.11 -49.18
N GLN A 577 -81.41 16.83 -48.88
CA GLN A 577 -81.51 15.70 -49.80
C GLN A 577 -82.87 15.66 -50.50
N GLY A 578 -82.85 15.49 -51.82
CA GLY A 578 -84.06 15.32 -52.64
C GLY A 578 -83.75 15.04 -54.10
N GLY A 579 -83.21 13.83 -54.36
CA GLY A 579 -83.33 13.02 -55.59
C GLY A 579 -83.30 13.67 -56.98
N GLY A 580 -82.31 13.26 -57.78
CA GLY A 580 -82.44 13.20 -59.24
C GLY A 580 -81.19 13.57 -60.05
N THR A 581 -80.26 12.63 -60.23
CA THR A 581 -79.27 12.63 -61.32
C THR A 581 -79.80 11.79 -62.50
N PRO A 582 -79.14 11.77 -63.69
CA PRO A 582 -78.15 12.70 -64.26
C PRO A 582 -78.40 13.04 -65.75
N GLY A 583 -77.70 14.06 -66.28
CA GLY A 583 -77.74 14.37 -67.72
C GLY A 583 -76.46 15.03 -68.24
N SER A 584 -75.47 14.20 -68.61
CA SER A 584 -74.54 14.32 -69.75
C SER A 584 -73.85 15.67 -70.08
N GLY A 585 -72.51 15.64 -70.11
CA GLY A 585 -71.75 16.31 -71.17
C GLY A 585 -70.38 16.91 -70.81
N ALA A 586 -69.31 16.13 -71.06
CA ALA A 586 -68.00 16.49 -71.66
C ALA A 586 -67.25 17.78 -71.24
N ALA A 587 -65.93 17.86 -71.18
CA ALA A 587 -64.79 16.95 -71.11
C ALA A 587 -63.58 17.86 -70.78
N LEU A 588 -62.75 17.48 -69.81
CA LEU A 588 -61.53 18.21 -69.41
C LEU A 588 -60.34 17.82 -70.31
N ALA A 589 -59.63 18.83 -70.82
CA ALA A 589 -58.28 18.68 -71.38
C ALA A 589 -57.22 18.69 -70.25
N PRO A 590 -56.09 17.94 -70.36
CA PRO A 590 -55.14 17.76 -69.27
C PRO A 590 -54.11 18.90 -69.14
N PRO A 591 -53.51 19.10 -67.95
CA PRO A 591 -52.56 20.17 -67.68
C PRO A 591 -51.12 19.80 -68.06
N ALA A 592 -50.39 20.79 -68.61
CA ALA A 592 -48.95 20.75 -68.81
C ALA A 592 -48.23 21.10 -67.49
N ALA A 593 -47.23 20.29 -67.13
CA ALA A 593 -46.33 20.52 -66.02
C ALA A 593 -45.28 21.61 -66.35
N PRO A 594 -44.85 22.42 -65.37
CA PRO A 594 -43.61 23.17 -65.46
C PRO A 594 -42.47 22.53 -64.63
N PRO A 595 -41.21 22.71 -65.06
CA PRO A 595 -40.04 22.07 -64.47
C PRO A 595 -39.35 22.94 -63.40
N GLY A 596 -38.56 22.29 -62.53
CA GLY A 596 -37.37 22.86 -61.86
C GLY A 596 -37.62 23.76 -60.67
#